data_AF-A0A3M6TQM8-F1
#
_entry.id   AF-A0A3M6TQM8-F1
#
_cell.length_a   1.000
_cell.length_b   1.000
_cell.length_c   1.000
_cell.angle_alpha   90.00
_cell.angle_beta   90.00
_cell.angle_gamma   90.00
#
_symmetry.space_group_name_H-M   'P 1'
#
loop_
_entity.id
_entity.type
_entity.pdbx_description
1 polymer ?
#
loop_
_entity_poly.entity_id
_entity_poly.type
_entity_poly.pdbx_seq_one_letter_code
_entity_poly.pdbx_strand_id
1 'polypeptide(L)'
;MQHDFSDDSDDSYVFALHKGHPVHSVYKELPSASVIVHGTAITALINSGASVNLLDEQDFKALKKPPPLKRDTTIIKAYGIKEPLNTLGMFTTEVESTSKIACADFHMVHGNTGSILSYHTARELGLIHITNTIATSPSTAAELVHKYDHLFHGIGKIKDHAVKLYIDKSISPVAQPHRRIPFHQRKKVEDELQRLQDLDIIEEVDGPTPWVSPIVVVPKPKNPEKIRICVDMRAPNTAIRQEHHITPTVEVESQADSSR
;
A
#
# COMPACT_ATOMS: atom_id res chain seq x y z
N MET A 1 75.98 -4.77 -9.61
CA MET A 1 74.95 -4.88 -8.55
C MET A 1 73.94 -3.80 -8.87
N GLN A 2 72.99 -3.95 -9.80
CA GLN A 2 71.90 -4.95 -9.91
C GLN A 2 71.10 -5.10 -8.62
N HIS A 3 69.95 -4.41 -8.60
CA HIS A 3 68.61 -4.83 -8.17
C HIS A 3 67.69 -3.63 -8.47
N ASP A 4 67.21 -3.50 -9.71
CA ASP A 4 65.97 -4.07 -10.27
C ASP A 4 64.70 -3.52 -9.61
N PHE A 5 64.02 -2.69 -10.39
CA PHE A 5 62.66 -2.20 -10.24
C PHE A 5 61.67 -3.35 -10.51
N SER A 6 60.77 -3.59 -9.56
CA SER A 6 59.53 -4.37 -9.73
C SER A 6 58.73 -4.15 -8.44
N ASP A 7 57.44 -3.90 -8.38
CA ASP A 7 56.37 -3.72 -9.35
C ASP A 7 55.21 -3.30 -8.42
N ASP A 8 54.89 -2.01 -8.37
CA ASP A 8 53.76 -1.53 -7.54
C ASP A 8 52.61 -1.25 -8.52
N SER A 9 52.01 -2.35 -8.97
CA SER A 9 50.80 -2.31 -9.79
C SER A 9 49.67 -1.81 -8.89
N ASP A 10 49.24 -0.60 -9.22
CA ASP A 10 48.16 0.17 -8.61
C ASP A 10 46.82 -0.58 -8.77
N ASP A 11 46.58 -1.60 -7.94
CA ASP A 11 45.34 -2.41 -7.91
C ASP A 11 44.20 -1.68 -7.18
N SER A 12 44.05 -0.38 -7.44
CA SER A 12 42.94 0.43 -6.96
C SER A 12 41.76 0.42 -7.95
N TYR A 13 41.27 -0.77 -8.27
CA TYR A 13 39.94 -0.89 -8.90
C TYR A 13 38.92 -0.39 -7.88
N VAL A 14 38.30 0.75 -8.18
CA VAL A 14 37.30 1.45 -7.34
C VAL A 14 36.08 0.56 -6.95
N PHE A 15 35.99 -0.66 -7.49
CA PHE A 15 34.96 -1.65 -7.16
C PHE A 15 35.48 -3.09 -6.98
N ALA A 16 36.80 -3.34 -6.93
CA ALA A 16 37.29 -4.71 -6.71
C ALA A 16 37.04 -5.15 -5.26
N LEU A 17 36.30 -6.26 -5.10
CA LEU A 17 36.05 -6.93 -3.84
C LEU A 17 37.36 -7.50 -3.29
N HIS A 18 38.03 -6.76 -2.41
CA HIS A 18 39.16 -7.31 -1.66
C HIS A 18 38.68 -8.02 -0.40
N LYS A 19 38.87 -9.34 -0.31
CA LYS A 19 39.06 -10.01 1.00
C LYS A 19 40.48 -9.72 1.47
N GLY A 20 40.79 -8.50 1.88
CA GLY A 20 42.17 -8.21 2.30
C GLY A 20 42.47 -6.85 2.91
N HIS A 21 41.87 -5.75 2.45
CA HIS A 21 42.14 -4.42 3.01
C HIS A 21 40.88 -3.56 3.12
N PRO A 22 40.72 -2.80 4.21
CA PRO A 22 39.51 -2.05 4.49
C PRO A 22 39.50 -0.79 3.64
N VAL A 23 38.82 -0.85 2.50
CA VAL A 23 38.20 0.38 2.00
C VAL A 23 37.22 0.79 3.09
N HIS A 24 37.41 1.98 3.67
CA HIS A 24 36.45 2.64 4.55
C HIS A 24 35.11 2.78 3.80
N SER A 25 34.33 1.71 3.76
CA SER A 25 33.14 1.57 2.95
C SER A 25 31.95 1.49 3.87
N VAL A 26 31.04 2.43 3.66
CA VAL A 26 29.93 2.81 4.54
C VAL A 26 28.81 1.74 4.56
N TYR A 27 28.95 0.62 3.85
CA TYR A 27 28.00 -0.50 3.87
C TYR A 27 28.74 -1.84 3.76
N LYS A 28 28.53 -2.74 4.72
CA LYS A 28 29.18 -4.07 4.80
C LYS A 28 28.61 -5.10 3.81
N GLU A 29 27.46 -4.84 3.20
CA GLU A 29 26.76 -5.79 2.35
C GLU A 29 26.46 -5.13 0.99
N LEU A 30 27.12 -5.64 -0.05
CA LEU A 30 26.84 -5.28 -1.45
C LEU A 30 25.77 -6.22 -2.02
N PRO A 31 24.89 -5.75 -2.92
CA PRO A 31 23.78 -6.53 -3.45
C PRO A 31 24.32 -7.73 -4.25
N SER A 32 24.30 -8.91 -3.64
CA SER A 32 24.82 -10.15 -4.25
C SER A 32 23.74 -11.22 -4.24
N ALA A 33 23.79 -12.13 -5.22
CA ALA A 33 22.89 -13.27 -5.32
C ALA A 33 23.65 -14.57 -5.49
N SER A 34 23.12 -15.64 -4.90
CA SER A 34 23.55 -16.99 -5.23
C SER A 34 22.79 -17.45 -6.48
N VAL A 35 23.53 -17.80 -7.52
CA VAL A 35 23.00 -18.32 -8.78
C VAL A 35 23.69 -19.63 -9.12
N ILE A 36 22.98 -20.52 -9.80
CA ILE A 36 23.52 -21.81 -10.23
C ILE A 36 24.04 -21.67 -11.66
N VAL A 37 25.33 -21.96 -11.84
CA VAL A 37 26.01 -22.01 -13.13
C VAL A 37 26.65 -23.39 -13.28
N HIS A 38 26.34 -24.11 -14.36
CA HIS A 38 26.83 -25.48 -14.57
C HIS A 38 26.63 -26.43 -13.36
N GLY A 39 25.55 -26.25 -12.60
CA GLY A 39 25.23 -27.07 -11.41
C GLY A 39 26.06 -26.75 -10.16
N THR A 40 26.82 -25.65 -10.18
CA THR A 40 27.54 -25.09 -9.02
C THR A 40 26.90 -23.77 -8.62
N ALA A 41 26.62 -23.58 -7.34
CA ALA A 41 26.18 -22.30 -6.80
C ALA A 41 27.37 -21.34 -6.69
N ILE A 42 27.28 -20.19 -7.34
CA ILE A 42 28.25 -19.10 -7.27
C ILE A 42 27.59 -17.89 -6.63
N THR A 43 28.34 -17.10 -5.87
CA THR A 43 27.86 -15.83 -5.32
C THR A 43 28.37 -14.72 -6.21
N ALA A 44 27.46 -14.02 -6.89
CA ALA A 44 27.81 -12.95 -7.81
C ALA A 44 27.21 -11.61 -7.36
N LEU A 45 27.99 -10.54 -7.53
CA LEU A 45 27.53 -9.18 -7.30
C LEU A 45 26.54 -8.76 -8.40
N ILE A 46 25.38 -8.25 -8.00
CA ILE A 46 24.42 -7.65 -8.93
C ILE A 46 24.89 -6.24 -9.25
N ASN A 47 25.37 -6.02 -10.48
CA ASN A 47 25.85 -4.72 -10.93
C ASN A 47 24.94 -4.17 -12.04
N SER A 48 24.03 -3.27 -11.66
CA SER A 48 23.14 -2.61 -12.61
C SER A 48 23.85 -1.70 -13.62
N GLY A 49 25.11 -1.36 -13.39
CA GLY A 49 25.95 -0.60 -14.32
C GLY A 49 26.79 -1.48 -15.27
N ALA A 50 26.81 -2.80 -15.07
CA ALA A 50 27.57 -3.71 -15.92
C ALA A 50 26.76 -4.16 -17.14
N SER A 51 27.40 -4.10 -18.31
CA SER A 51 26.84 -4.55 -19.59
C SER A 51 27.05 -6.04 -19.85
N VAL A 52 28.01 -6.68 -19.16
CA VAL A 52 28.42 -8.07 -19.35
C VAL A 52 28.55 -8.78 -18.01
N ASN A 53 28.36 -10.11 -18.01
CA ASN A 53 28.62 -10.91 -16.80
C ASN A 53 30.10 -11.27 -16.74
N LEU A 54 30.68 -11.21 -15.55
CA LEU A 54 32.05 -11.63 -15.30
C LEU A 54 32.04 -12.85 -14.39
N LEU A 55 32.89 -13.81 -14.70
CA LEU A 55 33.20 -14.92 -13.81
C LEU A 55 34.71 -14.89 -13.55
N ASP A 56 35.11 -14.84 -12.29
CA ASP A 56 36.53 -14.89 -11.98
C ASP A 56 37.10 -16.31 -12.12
N GLU A 57 38.42 -16.40 -12.13
CA GLU A 57 39.11 -17.66 -12.34
C GLU A 57 38.89 -18.65 -11.17
N GLN A 58 38.63 -18.15 -9.95
CA GLN A 58 38.36 -19.00 -8.78
C GLN A 58 36.99 -19.68 -8.92
N ASP A 59 35.94 -18.92 -9.21
CA ASP A 59 34.59 -19.45 -9.38
C ASP A 59 34.50 -20.37 -10.61
N PHE A 60 35.20 -20.05 -11.69
CA PHE A 60 35.29 -20.93 -12.87
C PHE A 60 35.92 -22.28 -12.53
N LYS A 61 37.02 -22.29 -11.77
CA LYS A 61 37.67 -23.53 -11.30
C LYS A 61 36.81 -24.33 -10.32
N ALA A 62 35.90 -23.68 -9.60
CA ALA A 62 34.98 -24.32 -8.67
C ALA A 62 33.75 -24.95 -9.36
N LEU A 63 33.54 -24.70 -10.66
CA LEU A 63 32.48 -25.34 -11.41
C LEU A 63 32.67 -26.85 -11.45
N LYS A 64 31.61 -27.63 -11.21
CA LYS A 64 31.66 -29.10 -11.28
C LYS A 64 32.01 -29.61 -12.68
N LYS A 65 31.58 -28.87 -13.71
CA LYS A 65 31.80 -29.18 -15.12
C LYS A 65 32.14 -27.89 -15.87
N PRO A 66 33.39 -27.41 -15.79
CA PRO A 66 33.79 -26.17 -16.46
C PRO A 66 33.69 -26.35 -17.98
N PRO A 67 32.98 -25.46 -18.70
CA PRO A 67 32.85 -25.54 -20.15
C PRO A 67 34.15 -25.10 -20.86
N PRO A 68 34.37 -25.52 -22.12
CA PRO A 68 35.46 -24.96 -22.92
C PRO A 68 35.21 -23.47 -23.19
N LEU A 69 36.23 -22.65 -22.99
CA LEU A 69 36.17 -21.22 -23.29
C LEU A 69 36.31 -20.98 -24.78
N LYS A 70 35.47 -20.11 -25.33
CA LYS A 70 35.59 -19.57 -26.68
C LYS A 70 36.48 -18.34 -26.65
N ARG A 71 37.12 -18.05 -27.79
CA ARG A 71 37.89 -16.81 -27.97
C ARG A 71 36.97 -15.62 -27.74
N ASP A 72 37.32 -14.79 -26.78
CA ASP A 72 36.63 -13.55 -26.50
C ASP A 72 37.29 -12.39 -27.26
N THR A 73 36.50 -11.63 -28.00
CA THR A 73 36.94 -10.42 -28.70
C THR A 73 36.44 -9.15 -28.03
N THR A 74 35.73 -9.29 -26.91
CA THR A 74 35.11 -8.20 -26.18
C THR A 74 36.16 -7.48 -25.35
N ILE A 75 36.30 -6.17 -25.55
CA ILE A 75 37.20 -5.35 -24.74
C ILE A 75 36.41 -4.86 -23.52
N ILE A 76 36.65 -5.49 -22.37
CA ILE A 76 35.95 -5.18 -21.11
C ILE A 76 36.78 -4.17 -20.32
N LYS A 77 36.15 -3.08 -19.88
CA LYS A 77 36.80 -2.03 -19.09
C LYS A 77 35.97 -1.73 -17.85
N ALA A 78 36.65 -1.50 -16.73
CA ALA A 78 36.03 -0.95 -15.54
C ALA A 78 35.68 0.53 -15.74
N TYR A 79 34.68 1.02 -15.00
CA TYR A 79 34.26 2.42 -15.11
C TYR A 79 35.40 3.36 -14.72
N GLY A 80 35.74 4.29 -15.62
CA GLY A 80 36.79 5.29 -15.40
C GLY A 80 38.23 4.80 -15.67
N ILE A 81 38.44 3.53 -16.02
CA ILE A 81 39.77 2.96 -16.30
C ILE A 81 39.96 2.78 -17.81
N LYS A 82 41.15 3.13 -18.32
CA LYS A 82 41.45 3.06 -19.76
C LYS A 82 41.91 1.67 -20.17
N GLU A 83 42.64 1.01 -19.28
CA GLU A 83 43.20 -0.32 -19.41
C GLU A 83 42.08 -1.37 -19.36
N PRO A 84 42.05 -2.32 -20.30
CA PRO A 84 41.07 -3.40 -20.29
C PRO A 84 41.41 -4.49 -19.28
N LEU A 85 40.37 -5.18 -18.79
CA LEU A 85 40.52 -6.38 -17.97
C LEU A 85 41.15 -7.51 -18.77
N ASN A 86 41.98 -8.32 -18.10
CA ASN A 86 42.57 -9.52 -18.71
C ASN A 86 41.54 -10.65 -18.77
N THR A 87 40.95 -10.86 -19.95
CA THR A 87 39.95 -11.89 -20.23
C THR A 87 40.60 -13.18 -20.73
N LEU A 88 40.28 -14.31 -20.11
CA LEU A 88 40.77 -15.64 -20.49
C LEU A 88 39.89 -16.33 -21.55
N GLY A 89 38.67 -15.84 -21.75
CA GLY A 89 37.74 -16.30 -22.78
C GLY A 89 36.29 -16.11 -22.34
N MET A 90 35.34 -16.61 -23.14
CA MET A 90 33.91 -16.50 -22.80
C MET A 90 33.16 -17.81 -23.04
N PHE A 91 32.04 -17.96 -22.36
CA PHE A 91 31.11 -19.08 -22.58
C PHE A 91 29.67 -18.66 -22.34
N THR A 92 28.75 -19.38 -22.97
CA THR A 92 27.30 -19.18 -22.82
C THR A 92 26.73 -20.34 -22.02
N THR A 93 25.90 -20.05 -21.03
CA THR A 93 25.29 -21.06 -20.15
C THR A 93 23.89 -20.66 -19.73
N GLU A 94 23.12 -21.65 -19.34
CA GLU A 94 21.93 -21.45 -18.51
C GLU A 94 22.36 -21.10 -17.08
N VAL A 95 21.68 -20.12 -16.50
CA VAL A 95 21.87 -19.62 -15.15
C VAL A 95 20.53 -19.68 -14.44
N GLU A 96 20.53 -20.18 -13.22
CA GLU A 96 19.31 -20.30 -12.41
C GLU A 96 19.44 -19.46 -11.14
N SER A 97 18.40 -18.66 -10.87
CA SER A 97 18.16 -18.03 -9.58
C SER A 97 17.11 -18.82 -8.80
N THR A 98 16.78 -18.39 -7.59
CA THR A 98 15.67 -18.97 -6.81
C THR A 98 14.31 -18.87 -7.49
N SER A 99 14.15 -18.01 -8.50
CA SER A 99 12.85 -17.71 -9.10
C SER A 99 12.78 -17.97 -10.61
N LYS A 100 13.90 -17.86 -11.33
CA LYS A 100 13.93 -17.85 -12.80
C LYS A 100 15.21 -18.46 -13.35
N ILE A 101 15.12 -18.82 -14.62
CA ILE A 101 16.22 -19.34 -15.43
C ILE A 101 16.43 -18.41 -16.62
N ALA A 102 17.68 -18.10 -16.93
CA ALA A 102 18.06 -17.28 -18.08
C ALA A 102 19.33 -17.83 -18.76
N CYS A 103 19.44 -17.63 -20.08
CA CYS A 103 20.65 -17.94 -20.82
C CYS A 103 21.55 -16.70 -20.85
N ALA A 104 22.81 -16.82 -20.43
CA ALA A 104 23.72 -15.69 -20.27
C ALA A 104 25.14 -16.02 -20.73
N ASP A 105 25.82 -14.99 -21.24
CA ASP A 105 27.24 -15.03 -21.58
C ASP A 105 28.08 -14.59 -20.37
N PHE A 106 29.08 -15.39 -20.00
CA PHE A 106 30.09 -15.03 -19.01
C PHE A 106 31.45 -14.84 -19.67
N HIS A 107 32.08 -13.72 -19.34
CA HIS A 107 33.46 -13.44 -19.68
C HIS A 107 34.34 -13.80 -18.50
N MET A 108 35.26 -14.72 -18.74
CA MET A 108 36.16 -15.23 -17.72
C MET A 108 37.32 -14.25 -17.57
N VAL A 109 37.52 -13.72 -16.37
CA VAL A 109 38.58 -12.76 -16.06
C VAL A 109 39.64 -13.40 -15.17
N HIS A 110 40.90 -13.05 -15.43
CA HIS A 110 42.02 -13.54 -14.64
C HIS A 110 41.98 -12.98 -13.20
N GLY A 111 42.35 -13.80 -12.22
CA GLY A 111 42.44 -13.40 -10.81
C GLY A 111 41.23 -13.78 -9.96
N ASN A 112 41.12 -13.14 -8.79
CA ASN A 112 40.10 -13.39 -7.77
C ASN A 112 39.50 -12.06 -7.30
N THR A 113 38.73 -11.43 -8.18
CA THR A 113 38.19 -10.09 -7.97
C THR A 113 36.67 -10.11 -7.70
N GLY A 114 36.06 -11.29 -7.73
CA GLY A 114 34.64 -11.52 -7.55
C GLY A 114 33.85 -11.55 -8.87
N SER A 115 32.86 -12.42 -8.92
CA SER A 115 31.97 -12.58 -10.08
C SER A 115 30.84 -11.53 -10.11
N ILE A 116 30.42 -11.12 -11.31
CA ILE A 116 29.45 -10.05 -11.53
C ILE A 116 28.32 -10.53 -12.45
N LEU A 117 27.08 -10.22 -12.06
CA LEU A 117 25.91 -10.30 -12.93
C LEU A 117 25.58 -8.91 -13.50
N SER A 118 25.45 -8.86 -14.83
CA SER A 118 25.05 -7.66 -15.56
C SER A 118 23.61 -7.27 -15.25
N TYR A 119 23.26 -6.02 -15.56
CA TYR A 119 21.88 -5.55 -15.46
C TYR A 119 20.90 -6.45 -16.22
N HIS A 120 21.27 -6.87 -17.43
CA HIS A 120 20.42 -7.68 -18.29
C HIS A 120 20.12 -9.04 -17.65
N THR A 121 21.16 -9.77 -17.26
CA THR A 121 21.03 -11.09 -16.64
C THR A 121 20.31 -11.01 -15.30
N ALA A 122 20.67 -10.03 -14.46
CA ALA A 122 20.02 -9.86 -13.17
C ALA A 122 18.50 -9.59 -13.32
N ARG A 123 18.09 -8.84 -14.35
CA ARG A 123 16.68 -8.58 -14.62
C ARG A 123 15.94 -9.84 -15.11
N GLU A 124 16.55 -10.59 -16.02
CA GLU A 124 15.96 -11.84 -16.54
C GLU A 124 15.82 -12.90 -15.45
N LEU A 125 16.81 -12.99 -14.56
CA LEU A 125 16.79 -13.85 -13.38
C LEU A 125 15.86 -13.37 -12.26
N GLY A 126 15.19 -12.21 -12.42
CA GLY A 126 14.29 -11.65 -11.42
C GLY A 126 14.97 -11.10 -10.17
N LEU A 127 16.28 -10.84 -10.23
CA LEU A 127 17.10 -10.35 -9.11
C LEU A 127 17.06 -8.82 -8.97
N ILE A 128 16.79 -8.09 -10.06
CA ILE A 128 16.63 -6.64 -10.06
C ILE A 128 15.37 -6.22 -10.81
N HIS A 129 14.65 -5.24 -10.27
CA HIS A 129 13.49 -4.62 -10.90
C HIS A 129 13.59 -3.10 -10.82
N ILE A 130 13.48 -2.42 -11.96
CA ILE A 130 13.44 -0.95 -11.99
C ILE A 130 11.99 -0.51 -11.85
N THR A 131 11.67 0.10 -10.71
CA THR A 131 10.32 0.60 -10.40
C THR A 131 10.32 2.12 -10.45
N ASN A 132 9.59 2.72 -11.39
CA ASN A 132 9.48 4.19 -11.51
C ASN A 132 8.37 4.78 -10.62
N THR A 133 7.48 3.94 -10.09
CA THR A 133 6.42 4.34 -9.18
C THR A 133 6.12 3.16 -8.27
N ILE A 134 6.36 3.32 -6.98
CA ILE A 134 5.84 2.38 -6.00
C ILE A 134 4.35 2.69 -5.95
N ALA A 135 3.55 1.93 -6.69
CA ALA A 135 2.14 1.85 -6.35
C ALA A 135 2.13 1.34 -4.90
N THR A 136 1.82 2.20 -3.96
CA THR A 136 1.43 1.76 -2.62
C THR A 136 0.34 0.73 -2.88
N SER A 137 0.65 -0.54 -2.59
CA SER A 137 -0.37 -1.58 -2.49
C SER A 137 -1.60 -0.94 -1.86
N PRO A 138 -2.81 -1.12 -2.40
CA PRO A 138 -3.99 -0.54 -1.80
C PRO A 138 -3.90 -0.82 -0.31
N SER A 139 -3.90 0.22 0.51
CA SER A 139 -3.99 -0.03 1.93
C SER A 139 -5.22 -0.91 2.11
N THR A 140 -5.16 -1.92 2.96
CA THR A 140 -6.31 -2.76 3.30
C THR A 140 -7.56 -1.91 3.56
N ALA A 141 -7.40 -0.69 4.07
CA ALA A 141 -8.44 0.31 4.20
C ALA A 141 -9.10 0.76 2.88
N ALA A 142 -8.34 1.06 1.81
CA ALA A 142 -8.92 1.48 0.53
C ALA A 142 -9.73 0.35 -0.12
N GLU A 143 -9.24 -0.90 -0.03
CA GLU A 143 -9.98 -2.07 -0.48
C GLU A 143 -11.23 -2.33 0.36
N LEU A 144 -11.17 -2.15 1.68
CA LEU A 144 -12.32 -2.28 2.57
C LEU A 144 -13.38 -1.20 2.31
N VAL A 145 -12.96 0.05 2.10
CA VAL A 145 -13.87 1.15 1.75
C VAL A 145 -14.55 0.86 0.42
N HIS A 146 -13.81 0.42 -0.59
CA HIS A 146 -14.40 0.03 -1.87
C HIS A 146 -15.34 -1.18 -1.74
N LYS A 147 -14.94 -2.21 -0.99
CA LYS A 147 -15.74 -3.43 -0.76
C LYS A 147 -17.04 -3.14 -0.03
N TYR A 148 -17.02 -2.22 0.93
CA TYR A 148 -18.17 -1.87 1.76
C TYR A 148 -18.68 -0.45 1.48
N ASP A 149 -18.52 0.02 0.25
CA ASP A 149 -18.88 1.39 -0.16
C ASP A 149 -20.31 1.77 0.23
N HIS A 150 -21.24 0.81 0.08
CA HIS A 150 -22.64 0.95 0.46
C HIS A 150 -22.89 1.24 1.96
N LEU A 151 -21.94 0.92 2.87
CA LEU A 151 -22.05 1.22 4.30
C LEU A 151 -21.71 2.68 4.62
N PHE A 152 -21.01 3.38 3.73
CA PHE A 152 -20.52 4.74 3.96
C PHE A 152 -21.40 5.82 3.30
N HIS A 153 -22.49 5.40 2.65
CA HIS A 153 -23.39 6.27 1.91
C HIS A 153 -24.84 6.15 2.40
N GLY A 154 -25.57 7.27 2.37
CA GLY A 154 -26.97 7.34 2.78
C GLY A 154 -27.19 7.50 4.28
N ILE A 155 -28.46 7.49 4.69
CA ILE A 155 -28.89 7.60 6.09
C ILE A 155 -29.01 6.23 6.78
N GLY A 156 -29.10 5.15 5.99
CA GLY A 156 -29.37 3.79 6.48
C GLY A 156 -30.85 3.56 6.81
N LYS A 157 -31.28 2.30 6.74
CA LYS A 157 -32.63 1.85 7.11
C LYS A 157 -32.51 0.48 7.76
N ILE A 158 -32.95 0.34 9.01
CA ILE A 158 -33.00 -0.96 9.69
C ILE A 158 -34.11 -1.77 9.03
N LYS A 159 -33.75 -2.94 8.50
CA LYS A 159 -34.70 -3.84 7.85
C LYS A 159 -35.40 -4.69 8.90
N ASP A 160 -36.64 -5.07 8.61
CA ASP A 160 -37.43 -6.04 9.38
C ASP A 160 -37.67 -5.67 10.86
N HIS A 161 -37.52 -4.39 11.20
CA HIS A 161 -37.77 -3.88 12.55
C HIS A 161 -38.57 -2.57 12.49
N ALA A 162 -39.74 -2.57 13.13
CA ALA A 162 -40.56 -1.38 13.31
C ALA A 162 -40.54 -0.96 14.79
N VAL A 163 -40.17 0.29 15.06
CA VAL A 163 -40.17 0.84 16.42
C VAL A 163 -41.61 0.98 16.90
N LYS A 164 -41.90 0.44 18.08
CA LYS A 164 -43.21 0.55 18.72
C LYS A 164 -43.15 1.58 19.85
N LEU A 165 -43.99 2.60 19.77
CA LEU A 165 -44.17 3.58 20.86
C LEU A 165 -45.31 3.13 21.77
N TYR A 166 -45.04 3.05 23.07
CA TYR A 166 -46.05 2.73 24.09
C TYR A 166 -46.75 4.01 24.54
N ILE A 167 -47.99 4.21 24.13
CA ILE A 167 -48.77 5.42 24.42
C ILE A 167 -49.66 5.20 25.64
N ASP A 168 -49.60 6.12 26.60
CA ASP A 168 -50.56 6.21 27.70
C ASP A 168 -51.89 6.79 27.22
N LYS A 169 -52.91 5.93 27.15
CA LYS A 169 -54.25 6.30 26.66
C LYS A 169 -55.03 7.20 27.60
N SER A 170 -54.57 7.40 28.84
CA SER A 170 -55.22 8.35 29.77
C SER A 170 -54.91 9.80 29.42
N ILE A 171 -53.84 10.04 28.65
CA ILE A 171 -53.45 11.38 28.17
C ILE A 171 -54.18 11.69 26.87
N SER A 172 -54.91 12.80 26.86
CA SER A 172 -55.66 13.23 25.67
C SER A 172 -54.72 13.73 24.56
N PRO A 173 -54.95 13.34 23.30
CA PRO A 173 -54.19 13.86 22.16
C PRO A 173 -54.30 15.37 22.01
N VAL A 174 -53.19 15.98 21.58
CA VAL A 174 -53.11 17.43 21.35
C VAL A 174 -52.76 17.68 19.89
N ALA A 175 -53.65 18.41 19.20
CA ALA A 175 -53.40 18.96 17.88
C ALA A 175 -53.02 20.44 18.02
N GLN A 176 -51.73 20.73 17.94
CA GLN A 176 -51.20 22.08 18.07
C GLN A 176 -51.24 22.81 16.71
N PRO A 177 -51.56 24.12 16.69
CA PRO A 177 -51.56 24.88 15.45
C PRO A 177 -50.14 25.03 14.88
N HIS A 178 -50.05 25.05 13.55
CA HIS A 178 -48.79 25.27 12.85
C HIS A 178 -48.22 26.67 13.13
N ARG A 179 -46.90 26.78 13.31
CA ARG A 179 -46.22 28.06 13.54
C ARG A 179 -46.03 28.80 12.22
N ARG A 180 -46.15 30.14 12.25
CA ARG A 180 -45.91 30.95 11.04
C ARG A 180 -44.43 30.86 10.63
N ILE A 181 -44.18 30.36 9.42
CA ILE A 181 -42.85 30.31 8.83
C ILE A 181 -42.54 31.68 8.17
N PRO A 182 -41.39 32.33 8.50
CA PRO A 182 -40.95 33.55 7.84
C PRO A 182 -40.83 33.38 6.33
N PHE A 183 -41.20 34.40 5.56
CA PHE A 183 -41.28 34.31 4.09
C PHE A 183 -39.98 33.80 3.45
N HIS A 184 -38.83 34.32 3.88
CA HIS A 184 -37.52 33.94 3.36
C HIS A 184 -37.11 32.48 3.64
N GLN A 185 -37.79 31.77 4.55
CA GLN A 185 -37.50 30.37 4.88
C GLN A 185 -38.46 29.39 4.22
N ARG A 186 -39.61 29.84 3.69
CA ARG A 186 -40.66 28.95 3.15
C ARG A 186 -40.10 27.99 2.09
N LYS A 187 -39.38 28.53 1.11
CA LYS A 187 -38.80 27.72 0.04
C LYS A 187 -37.80 26.69 0.58
N LYS A 188 -36.96 27.09 1.54
CA LYS A 188 -36.01 26.19 2.20
C LYS A 188 -36.71 25.07 2.96
N VAL A 189 -37.86 25.36 3.58
CA VAL A 189 -38.68 24.35 4.28
C VAL A 189 -39.32 23.38 3.30
N GLU A 190 -39.92 23.89 2.22
CA GLU A 190 -40.52 23.06 1.16
C GLU A 190 -39.48 22.11 0.55
N ASP A 191 -38.30 22.63 0.18
CA ASP A 191 -37.23 21.83 -0.43
C ASP A 191 -36.69 20.75 0.53
N GLU A 192 -36.60 21.06 1.83
CA GLU A 192 -36.16 20.07 2.83
C GLU A 192 -37.24 19.02 3.12
N LEU A 193 -38.53 19.39 3.15
CA LEU A 193 -39.62 18.43 3.29
C LEU A 193 -39.69 17.48 2.09
N GLN A 194 -39.56 18.01 0.87
CA GLN A 194 -39.50 17.19 -0.35
C GLN A 194 -38.31 16.23 -0.29
N ARG A 195 -37.12 16.70 0.10
CA ARG A 195 -35.93 15.85 0.27
C ARG A 195 -36.15 14.73 1.29
N LEU A 196 -36.88 14.99 2.38
CA LEU A 196 -37.18 13.97 3.40
C LEU A 196 -38.20 12.94 2.90
N GLN A 197 -39.18 13.36 2.09
CA GLN A 197 -40.12 12.45 1.41
C GLN A 197 -39.39 11.58 0.37
N ASP A 198 -38.53 12.18 -0.47
CA ASP A 198 -37.75 11.46 -1.49
C ASP A 198 -36.81 10.41 -0.87
N LEU A 199 -36.38 10.63 0.38
CA LEU A 199 -35.56 9.71 1.15
C LEU A 199 -36.36 8.69 1.97
N ASP A 200 -37.68 8.65 1.83
CA ASP A 200 -38.57 7.73 2.55
C ASP A 200 -38.45 7.87 4.10
N ILE A 201 -38.24 9.10 4.58
CA ILE A 201 -38.12 9.42 6.02
C ILE A 201 -39.47 9.89 6.59
N ILE A 202 -40.24 10.61 5.78
CA ILE A 202 -41.59 11.10 6.13
C ILE A 202 -42.54 10.79 4.97
N GLU A 203 -43.83 10.70 5.29
CA GLU A 203 -44.90 10.49 4.31
C GLU A 203 -46.04 11.47 4.57
N GLU A 204 -46.85 11.71 3.54
CA GLU A 204 -48.09 12.48 3.70
C GLU A 204 -49.15 11.61 4.37
N VAL A 205 -49.91 12.20 5.29
CA VAL A 205 -50.98 11.52 6.01
C VAL A 205 -52.31 12.15 5.63
N ASP A 206 -53.22 11.33 5.11
CA ASP A 206 -54.58 11.74 4.79
C ASP A 206 -55.53 11.54 5.97
N GLY A 207 -56.42 12.51 6.18
CA GLY A 207 -57.49 12.44 7.18
C GLY A 207 -57.13 13.06 8.55
N PRO A 208 -58.06 12.97 9.52
CA PRO A 208 -57.88 13.60 10.82
C PRO A 208 -56.84 12.87 11.66
N THR A 209 -55.78 13.58 12.06
CA THR A 209 -54.73 13.06 12.95
C THR A 209 -54.93 13.57 14.38
N PRO A 210 -54.94 12.69 15.39
CA PRO A 210 -55.21 13.08 16.78
C PRO A 210 -54.03 13.84 17.41
N TRP A 211 -52.81 13.58 16.97
CA TRP A 211 -51.59 14.24 17.44
C TRP A 211 -51.01 15.08 16.29
N VAL A 212 -50.88 16.39 16.53
CA VAL A 212 -50.24 17.29 15.57
C VAL A 212 -49.25 18.17 16.33
N SER A 213 -47.98 18.07 15.97
CA SER A 213 -46.90 18.88 16.53
C SER A 213 -46.39 19.89 15.50
N PRO A 214 -46.14 21.16 15.91
CA PRO A 214 -45.58 22.15 15.01
C PRO A 214 -44.10 21.85 14.75
N ILE A 215 -43.62 22.29 13.59
CA ILE A 215 -42.19 22.29 13.26
C ILE A 215 -41.51 23.57 13.75
N VAL A 216 -40.20 23.45 14.03
CA VAL A 216 -39.27 24.53 14.33
C VAL A 216 -38.14 24.49 13.31
N VAL A 217 -37.85 25.62 12.69
CA VAL A 217 -36.85 25.75 11.63
C VAL A 217 -35.61 26.43 12.20
N VAL A 218 -34.46 25.75 12.11
CA VAL A 218 -33.19 26.25 12.65
C VAL A 218 -32.13 26.24 11.55
N PRO A 219 -31.44 27.35 11.27
CA PRO A 219 -30.32 27.37 10.32
C PRO A 219 -29.18 26.45 10.77
N LYS A 220 -28.51 25.76 9.82
CA LYS A 220 -27.32 24.97 10.13
C LYS A 220 -26.13 25.89 10.41
N PRO A 221 -25.40 25.74 11.53
CA PRO A 221 -24.32 26.67 11.90
C PRO A 221 -23.22 26.84 10.85
N LYS A 222 -22.86 25.76 10.16
CA LYS A 222 -21.80 25.74 9.13
C LYS A 222 -22.30 26.10 7.73
N ASN A 223 -23.61 26.16 7.51
CA ASN A 223 -24.20 26.48 6.21
C ASN A 223 -25.57 27.14 6.44
N PRO A 224 -25.61 28.48 6.61
CA PRO A 224 -26.84 29.23 6.89
C PRO A 224 -27.91 29.11 5.80
N GLU A 225 -27.52 28.71 4.59
CA GLU A 225 -28.44 28.46 3.49
C GLU A 225 -29.22 27.15 3.65
N LYS A 226 -28.74 26.23 4.49
CA LYS A 226 -29.43 24.99 4.84
C LYS A 226 -30.09 25.08 6.20
N ILE A 227 -31.24 24.44 6.35
CA ILE A 227 -32.03 24.41 7.58
C ILE A 227 -32.05 23.01 8.22
N ARG A 228 -32.46 22.96 9.49
CA ARG A 228 -32.90 21.77 10.23
C ARG A 228 -34.38 21.96 10.55
N ILE A 229 -35.18 20.96 10.24
CA ILE A 229 -36.58 20.88 10.65
C ILE A 229 -36.63 20.03 11.92
N CYS A 230 -37.11 20.60 13.02
CA CYS A 230 -37.29 19.91 14.29
C CYS A 230 -38.79 19.84 14.61
N VAL A 231 -39.29 18.68 15.02
CA VAL A 231 -40.67 18.55 15.49
C VAL A 231 -40.72 18.86 16.99
N ASP A 232 -41.67 19.70 17.41
CA ASP A 232 -41.90 20.01 18.83
C ASP A 232 -42.61 18.83 19.52
N MET A 233 -41.80 17.89 20.04
CA MET A 233 -42.28 16.66 20.66
C MET A 233 -42.70 16.81 22.13
N ARG A 234 -42.72 18.04 22.69
CA ARG A 234 -43.01 18.23 24.12
C ARG A 234 -44.38 17.71 24.54
N ALA A 235 -45.42 17.95 23.74
CA ALA A 235 -46.77 17.45 24.04
C ALA A 235 -46.90 15.93 23.80
N PRO A 236 -46.46 15.35 22.66
CA PRO A 236 -46.46 13.90 22.50
C PRO A 236 -45.65 13.13 23.56
N ASN A 237 -44.50 13.68 23.98
CA ASN A 237 -43.63 13.03 24.96
C ASN A 237 -44.25 12.88 26.35
N THR A 238 -45.31 13.62 26.70
CA THR A 238 -46.03 13.38 27.97
C THR A 238 -46.91 12.12 27.92
N ALA A 239 -47.28 11.66 26.72
CA ALA A 239 -48.08 10.46 26.51
C ALA A 239 -47.22 9.23 26.17
N ILE A 240 -45.99 9.40 25.67
CA ILE A 240 -45.09 8.29 25.35
C ILE A 240 -44.45 7.76 26.64
N ARG A 241 -44.64 6.47 26.94
CA ARG A 241 -44.00 5.79 28.06
C ARG A 241 -42.57 5.45 27.72
N GLN A 242 -41.65 5.80 28.61
CA GLN A 242 -40.23 5.51 28.44
C GLN A 242 -39.93 4.05 28.78
N GLU A 243 -39.27 3.35 27.87
CA GLU A 243 -38.69 2.05 28.17
C GLU A 243 -37.39 2.23 28.97
N HIS A 244 -37.24 1.45 30.05
CA HIS A 244 -36.04 1.47 30.87
C HIS A 244 -34.99 0.55 30.25
N HIS A 245 -34.19 1.10 29.33
CA HIS A 245 -32.99 0.44 28.83
C HIS A 245 -31.75 1.01 29.53
N ILE A 246 -30.99 0.16 30.21
CA ILE A 246 -29.74 0.58 30.86
C ILE A 246 -28.67 0.67 29.78
N THR A 247 -28.30 1.89 29.39
CA THR A 247 -27.08 2.11 28.61
C THR A 247 -25.90 2.06 29.59
N PRO A 248 -24.98 1.10 29.46
CA PRO A 248 -23.82 1.02 30.33
C PRO A 248 -22.96 2.28 30.19
N THR A 249 -22.30 2.66 31.28
CA THR A 249 -21.34 3.77 31.29
C THR A 249 -20.08 3.35 30.54
N VAL A 250 -19.39 4.31 29.92
CA VAL A 250 -18.12 4.09 29.19
C VAL A 250 -17.10 3.30 30.02
N GLU A 251 -17.02 3.54 31.32
CA GLU A 251 -16.12 2.82 32.24
C GLU A 251 -16.45 1.32 32.31
N VAL A 252 -17.74 0.98 32.36
CA VAL A 252 -18.21 -0.41 32.44
C VAL A 252 -17.97 -1.14 31.11
N GLU A 253 -18.18 -0.46 29.97
CA GLU A 253 -17.89 -1.03 28.65
C GLU A 253 -16.39 -1.30 28.46
N SER A 254 -15.52 -0.37 28.86
CA SER A 254 -14.05 -0.53 28.69
C SER A 254 -13.44 -1.65 29.55
N GLN A 255 -14.00 -1.93 30.73
CA GLN A 255 -13.57 -3.04 31.59
C GLN A 255 -14.03 -4.40 31.06
N ALA A 256 -15.21 -4.45 30.42
CA ALA A 256 -15.73 -5.68 29.82
C ALA A 256 -14.90 -6.13 28.59
N ASP A 257 -14.43 -5.19 27.78
CA ASP A 257 -13.57 -5.50 26.61
C ASP A 257 -12.14 -5.88 26.98
N SER A 258 -11.63 -5.39 28.12
CA SER A 258 -10.30 -5.78 28.63
C SER A 258 -10.25 -7.21 29.19
N SER A 259 -11.42 -7.87 29.30
CA SER A 259 -11.59 -9.20 29.87
C SER A 259 -11.90 -10.29 28.82
N ARG A 260 -11.84 -9.95 27.52
CA ARG A 260 -12.03 -10.86 26.38
C ARG A 260 -10.72 -11.06 25.62
#